data_AF-A0A6G6WTV2-F1
#
_entry.id   AF-A0A6G6WTV2-F1
#
_cell.length_a   1.000
_cell.length_b   1.000
_cell.length_c   1.000
_cell.angle_alpha   90.00
_cell.angle_beta   90.00
_cell.angle_gamma   90.00
#
_symmetry.space_group_name_H-M   'P 1'
#
loop_
_entity.id
_entity.type
_entity.pdbx_description
1 polymer ?
#
loop_
_entity_poly.entity_id
_entity_poly.type
_entity_poly.pdbx_seq_one_letter_code
_entity_poly.pdbx_strand_id
1 'polypeptide(L)'
;MRALLAVLLLLTSCATLRAQTAAPAVLIFDSSGSMAAKEPDGTVKLDAARKVIADTLKSWPVGGELALIAYGHRRKSDCADI
;
A
#
# COMPACT_ATOMS: atom_id res chain seq x y z
N MET A 1 -27.91 33.51 27.90
CA MET A 1 -26.83 33.86 26.94
C MET A 1 -25.61 32.95 27.08
N ARG A 2 -25.04 32.75 28.29
CA ARG A 2 -23.89 31.82 28.51
C ARG A 2 -24.15 30.36 28.07
N ALA A 3 -25.35 29.84 28.34
CA ALA A 3 -25.72 28.48 27.92
C ALA A 3 -25.87 28.34 26.39
N LEU A 4 -26.35 29.37 25.69
CA LEU A 4 -26.41 29.37 24.21
C LEU A 4 -25.01 29.39 23.59
N LEU A 5 -24.08 30.15 24.18
CA LEU A 5 -22.70 30.20 23.72
C LEU A 5 -22.00 28.83 23.85
N ALA A 6 -22.24 28.13 24.95
CA ALA A 6 -21.67 26.80 25.20
C ALA A 6 -22.21 25.75 24.22
N VAL A 7 -23.52 25.78 23.91
CA VAL A 7 -24.14 24.88 22.93
C VAL A 7 -23.60 25.14 21.51
N LEU A 8 -23.40 26.41 21.14
CA LEU A 8 -22.85 26.78 19.84
C LEU A 8 -21.38 26.33 19.67
N LEU A 9 -20.57 26.38 20.75
CA LEU A 9 -19.19 25.88 20.75
C LEU A 9 -19.10 24.33 20.69
N LEU A 10 -20.05 23.61 21.28
CA LEU A 10 -20.08 22.14 21.16
C LEU A 10 -20.47 21.69 19.75
N LEU A 11 -21.38 22.42 19.08
CA LEU A 11 -21.84 22.10 17.73
C LEU A 11 -20.75 22.31 16.66
N THR A 12 -19.85 23.29 16.84
CA THR A 12 -18.72 23.52 15.92
C THR A 12 -17.58 22.51 16.07
N SER A 13 -17.52 21.79 17.20
CA SER A 13 -16.47 20.80 17.48
C SER A 13 -16.70 19.44 16.80
N CYS A 14 -17.89 19.22 16.21
CA CYS A 14 -18.27 17.93 15.62
C CYS A 14 -17.98 17.85 14.09
N ALA A 15 -17.50 18.93 13.48
CA ALA A 15 -17.57 19.11 12.03
C ALA A 15 -16.37 18.59 11.19
N THR A 16 -15.40 17.86 11.75
CA THR A 16 -14.22 17.43 10.95
C THR A 16 -13.75 16.01 11.24
N LEU A 17 -14.65 15.02 11.17
CA LEU A 17 -14.22 13.64 10.94
C LEU A 17 -14.31 13.35 9.43
N ARG A 18 -13.37 13.90 8.66
CA ARG A 18 -13.20 13.47 7.27
C ARG A 18 -12.56 12.09 7.31
N ALA A 19 -13.25 11.08 6.82
CA ALA A 19 -12.63 9.81 6.51
C ALA A 19 -11.48 10.10 5.51
N GLN A 20 -10.23 9.93 5.94
CA GLN A 20 -9.09 9.97 5.04
C GLN A 20 -9.21 8.74 4.14
N THR A 21 -9.77 8.92 2.95
CA THR A 21 -9.69 7.92 1.89
C THR A 21 -8.22 7.71 1.57
N ALA A 22 -7.77 6.46 1.60
CA ALA A 22 -6.40 6.13 1.22
C ALA A 22 -6.13 6.66 -0.19
N ALA A 23 -4.99 7.31 -0.39
CA ALA A 23 -4.58 7.72 -1.72
C ALA A 23 -4.42 6.47 -2.60
N PRO A 24 -4.88 6.49 -3.86
CA PRO A 24 -4.62 5.40 -4.79
C PRO A 24 -3.12 5.12 -4.91
N ALA A 25 -2.76 3.84 -4.96
CA ALA A 25 -1.37 3.41 -5.02
C ALA A 25 -1.11 2.44 -6.17
N VAL A 26 0.14 2.40 -6.62
CA VAL A 26 0.62 1.44 -7.62
C VAL A 26 1.75 0.63 -7.01
N LEU A 27 1.58 -0.69 -6.93
CA LEU A 27 2.62 -1.64 -6.57
C LEU A 27 3.35 -2.09 -7.83
N ILE A 28 4.65 -1.79 -7.93
CA ILE A 28 5.52 -2.29 -8.99
C ILE A 28 6.30 -3.49 -8.43
N PHE A 29 6.08 -4.66 -9.00
CA PHE A 29 6.67 -5.92 -8.57
C PHE A 29 7.74 -6.41 -9.55
N ASP A 30 9.00 -6.40 -9.12
CA ASP A 30 10.09 -7.05 -9.84
C ASP A 30 10.05 -8.56 -9.62
N SER A 31 9.94 -9.31 -10.71
CA SER A 31 10.07 -10.78 -10.73
C SER A 31 11.10 -11.25 -11.74
N SER A 32 11.98 -10.35 -12.19
CA SER A 32 13.08 -10.63 -13.08
C SER A 32 14.02 -11.71 -12.52
N GLY A 33 14.85 -12.27 -13.38
CA GLY A 33 15.81 -13.32 -12.98
C GLY A 33 16.76 -12.93 -11.83
N SER A 34 16.98 -11.63 -11.60
CA SER A 34 17.80 -11.15 -10.47
C SER A 34 17.17 -11.44 -9.09
N MET A 35 15.84 -11.58 -9.04
CA MET A 35 15.08 -11.86 -7.83
C MET A 35 15.15 -13.32 -7.39
N ALA A 36 15.69 -14.22 -8.22
CA ALA A 36 15.96 -15.60 -7.84
C ALA A 36 17.23 -15.75 -6.97
N ALA A 37 18.02 -14.67 -6.81
CA ALA A 37 19.22 -14.69 -5.98
C ALA A 37 18.89 -14.85 -4.48
N LYS A 38 19.82 -15.47 -3.75
CA LYS A 38 19.79 -15.56 -2.29
C LYS A 38 20.54 -14.40 -1.66
N GLU A 39 19.99 -13.88 -0.56
CA GLU A 39 20.65 -12.97 0.35
C GLU A 39 21.69 -13.71 1.21
N PRO A 40 22.61 -13.00 1.89
CA PRO A 40 23.62 -13.62 2.76
C PRO A 40 23.05 -14.50 3.88
N ASP A 41 21.81 -14.24 4.30
CA ASP A 41 21.08 -15.03 5.31
C ASP A 41 20.41 -16.30 4.73
N GLY A 42 20.51 -16.52 3.41
CA GLY A 42 19.95 -17.67 2.71
C GLY A 42 18.54 -17.46 2.16
N THR A 43 17.89 -16.33 2.44
CA THR A 43 16.56 -15.97 1.94
C THR A 43 16.59 -15.67 0.45
N VAL A 44 15.63 -16.18 -0.33
CA VAL A 44 15.49 -15.80 -1.75
C VAL A 44 14.83 -14.42 -1.84
N LYS A 45 15.38 -13.50 -2.64
CA LYS A 45 14.86 -12.13 -2.80
C LYS A 45 13.37 -12.11 -3.15
N LEU A 46 12.95 -12.96 -4.09
CA LEU A 46 11.55 -13.08 -4.49
C LEU A 46 10.64 -13.50 -3.33
N ASP A 47 11.10 -14.38 -2.44
CA ASP A 47 10.33 -14.82 -1.28
C ASP A 47 10.23 -13.72 -0.23
N ALA A 48 11.31 -12.96 -0.01
CA ALA A 48 11.27 -11.77 0.84
C ALA A 48 10.28 -10.72 0.30
N ALA A 49 10.31 -10.44 -1.01
CA ALA A 49 9.38 -9.50 -1.64
C ALA A 49 7.92 -9.95 -1.49
N ARG A 50 7.62 -11.23 -1.75
CA ARG A 50 6.27 -11.80 -1.54
C ARG A 50 5.81 -11.66 -0.10
N LYS A 51 6.70 -11.90 0.87
CA LYS A 51 6.39 -11.74 2.30
C LYS A 51 6.04 -10.29 2.63
N VAL A 52 6.83 -9.33 2.17
CA VAL A 52 6.56 -7.90 2.39
C VAL A 52 5.22 -7.51 1.79
N ILE A 53 4.95 -7.90 0.53
CA ILE A 53 3.66 -7.62 -0.12
C ILE A 53 2.51 -8.21 0.69
N ALA A 54 2.59 -9.47 1.09
CA ALA A 54 1.56 -10.12 1.89
C ALA A 54 1.34 -9.42 3.25
N ASP A 55 2.41 -8.97 3.91
CA ASP A 55 2.32 -8.27 5.18
C ASP A 55 1.76 -6.84 5.01
N THR A 56 2.13 -6.13 3.94
CA THR A 56 1.58 -4.81 3.60
C THR A 56 0.08 -4.89 3.30
N LEU A 57 -0.36 -5.92 2.58
CA LEU A 57 -1.77 -6.08 2.22
C LEU A 57 -2.67 -6.36 3.44
N LYS A 58 -2.14 -6.90 4.55
CA LYS A 58 -2.91 -7.13 5.79
C LYS A 58 -3.38 -5.84 6.45
N SER A 59 -2.62 -4.77 6.32
CA SER A 59 -2.96 -3.44 6.87
C SER A 59 -3.44 -2.48 5.78
N TRP A 60 -3.70 -2.97 4.57
CA TRP A 60 -4.19 -2.13 3.49
C TRP A 60 -5.57 -1.55 3.82
N PRO A 61 -5.80 -0.24 3.63
CA PRO A 61 -7.07 0.38 3.96
C PRO A 61 -8.24 -0.27 3.22
N VAL A 62 -9.32 -0.54 3.94
CA VAL A 62 -10.57 -1.02 3.33
C VAL A 62 -11.08 0.04 2.34
N GLY A 63 -11.29 -0.36 1.09
CA GLY A 63 -11.68 0.55 0.01
C GLY A 63 -10.53 1.38 -0.58
N GLY A 64 -9.28 1.14 -0.17
CA GLY A 64 -8.12 1.78 -0.80
C GLY A 64 -7.83 1.20 -2.19
N GLU A 65 -7.72 2.06 -3.19
CA GLU A 65 -7.41 1.67 -4.56
C GLU A 65 -5.94 1.26 -4.70
N LEU A 66 -5.71 0.06 -5.24
CA LEU A 66 -4.37 -0.48 -5.48
C LEU A 66 -4.29 -1.08 -6.88
N ALA A 67 -3.37 -0.57 -7.70
CA ALA A 67 -2.98 -1.17 -8.96
C ALA A 67 -1.69 -2.01 -8.79
N LEU A 68 -1.51 -3.02 -9.64
CA LEU A 68 -0.32 -3.87 -9.69
C LEU A 68 0.27 -3.83 -11.10
N ILE A 69 1.59 -3.61 -11.17
CA ILE A 69 2.41 -3.79 -12.36
C ILE A 69 3.48 -4.81 -12.01
N ALA A 70 3.64 -5.87 -12.79
CA ALA A 70 4.63 -6.91 -12.52
C ALA A 70 5.54 -7.08 -13.73
N TYR A 71 6.85 -6.99 -13.56
CA TYR A 71 7.79 -7.14 -14.68
C TYR A 71 8.73 -8.32 -14.54
N GLY A 72 9.15 -8.86 -15.69
CA GLY A 72 10.07 -10.00 -15.77
C GLY A 72 9.44 -11.34 -15.35
N HIS A 73 8.11 -11.44 -15.33
CA HIS A 73 7.35 -12.60 -14.84
C HIS A 73 7.08 -13.67 -15.92
N ARG A 74 7.17 -13.31 -17.22
CA ARG A 74 6.85 -14.21 -18.35
C ARG A 74 8.10 -14.53 -19.17
N ARG A 75 8.93 -13.53 -19.45
CA ARG A 75 10.07 -13.65 -20.36
C ARG A 75 11.35 -13.11 -19.72
N LYS A 76 12.40 -13.93 -19.72
CA LYS A 76 13.72 -13.52 -19.24
C LYS A 76 14.32 -12.48 -20.19
N SER A 77 14.90 -11.42 -19.62
CA SER A 77 15.64 -10.36 -20.34
C SER A 77 14.80 -9.54 -21.33
N ASP A 78 13.47 -9.56 -21.20
CA ASP A 78 12.58 -8.70 -21.97
C ASP A 78 12.14 -7.50 -21.12
N CYS A 79 12.74 -6.33 -21.37
CA CYS A 79 12.40 -5.11 -20.63
C CYS A 79 10.98 -4.58 -20.92
N ALA A 80 10.31 -5.09 -21.96
CA ALA A 80 8.91 -4.76 -22.26
C ALA A 80 7.91 -5.73 -21.58
N ASP A 81 8.41 -6.73 -20.84
CA ASP A 81 7.60 -7.69 -20.10
C ASP A 81 7.05 -7.07 -18.80
N ILE A 82 6.04 -6.21 -18.93
CA ILE A 82 5.28 -5.52 -17.85
C ILE A 82 3.82 -6.03 -17.75
#